data_AF-A0A965ZC37-F1
#
_entry.id   AF-A0A965ZC37-F1
#
_cell.length_a   1.000
_cell.length_b   1.000
_cell.length_c   1.000
_cell.angle_alpha   90.00
_cell.angle_beta   90.00
_cell.angle_gamma   90.00
#
_symmetry.space_group_name_H-M   'P 1'
#
loop_
_entity.id
_entity.type
_entity.pdbx_description
1 polymer ?
#
loop_
_entity_poly.entity_id
_entity_poly.type
_entity_poly.pdbx_seq_one_letter_code
_entity_poly.pdbx_strand_id
1 'polypeptide(L)'
;TKIIASGASNIDSESIFPVEKLALEFTGAAEGNLKIEASQSIDALISGACTLRLEGETPQLDAMISGASKLNATEMSANVVTLKVSGASKATAYATEKGEAIISGISDAEFVKSETAIIKITREGQGIKEGEAGAEKGVTVSSGEDESVSIHIGDIEVDVKDGESTRVRVGGKEVIVDEDGNVDVNKINKTRFDGHWGGLHLGINGFLTSDNKFAVPEGAGFLEPKYQRSWQFNLNLWEQNINLVKNKFGLTTGVGFQWNNYFFKNNVFLHGDSSMIYGTYENIAHRSYEKSKLVVSYLSIPLLMEYQTNKYSRLDSFHATAGMVMGIQLRAHTKNVYSDNGTNKVKGWEDYNLSPFRFDAYGALGWGKVNLFASYAINTLFAENQGPEVYPITIGITLLGW
;
A
#
# COMPACT_ATOMS: atom_id res chain seq x y z
N THR A 1 26.96 -34.31 18.09
CA THR A 1 27.13 -33.31 19.17
C THR A 1 25.79 -33.02 19.80
N LYS A 2 25.75 -32.66 21.10
CA LYS A 2 24.49 -32.35 21.80
C LYS A 2 24.66 -31.06 22.63
N ILE A 3 23.69 -30.17 22.56
CA ILE A 3 23.59 -28.94 23.38
C ILE A 3 22.31 -29.02 24.18
N ILE A 4 22.40 -28.82 25.50
CA ILE A 4 21.26 -28.87 26.41
C ILE A 4 21.19 -27.56 27.17
N ALA A 5 20.05 -26.88 27.06
CA ALA A 5 19.69 -25.70 27.82
C ALA A 5 18.48 -26.03 28.70
N SER A 6 18.58 -25.76 30.00
CA SER A 6 17.48 -25.98 30.94
C SER A 6 17.35 -24.82 31.92
N GLY A 7 16.15 -24.61 32.45
CA GLY A 7 15.86 -23.51 33.38
C GLY A 7 15.87 -22.15 32.67
N ALA A 8 16.34 -21.10 33.36
CA ALA A 8 16.50 -19.75 32.81
C ALA A 8 17.93 -19.58 32.29
N SER A 9 18.20 -20.07 31.08
CA SER A 9 19.53 -20.06 30.46
C SER A 9 19.51 -19.41 29.08
N ASN A 10 20.63 -18.85 28.67
CA ASN A 10 20.83 -18.30 27.32
C ASN A 10 22.08 -18.93 26.69
N ILE A 11 21.98 -19.33 25.42
CA ILE A 11 23.09 -19.92 24.66
C ILE A 11 23.23 -19.19 23.31
N ASP A 12 24.36 -18.54 23.11
CA ASP A 12 24.66 -17.83 21.87
C ASP A 12 25.93 -18.40 21.23
N SER A 13 25.92 -18.58 19.91
CA SER A 13 27.13 -18.86 19.13
C SER A 13 27.62 -17.59 18.44
N GLU A 14 28.89 -17.22 18.64
CA GLU A 14 29.48 -16.04 18.00
C GLU A 14 29.70 -16.24 16.50
N SER A 15 30.08 -17.45 16.08
CA SER A 15 30.36 -17.81 14.68
C SER A 15 29.64 -19.10 14.28
N ILE A 16 29.50 -19.31 12.96
CA ILE A 16 29.06 -20.58 12.40
C ILE A 16 30.05 -21.66 12.83
N PHE A 17 29.55 -22.76 13.39
CA PHE A 17 30.37 -23.93 13.72
C PHE A 17 29.92 -25.16 12.93
N PRO A 18 30.86 -25.89 12.30
CA PRO A 18 30.54 -27.09 11.54
C PRO A 18 30.31 -28.28 12.46
N VAL A 19 29.32 -29.11 12.13
CA VAL A 19 28.99 -30.32 12.88
C VAL A 19 28.41 -31.39 11.94
N GLU A 20 28.55 -32.67 12.26
CA GLU A 20 27.93 -33.72 11.45
C GLU A 20 26.43 -33.87 11.80
N LYS A 21 26.14 -34.19 13.06
CA LYS A 21 24.79 -34.23 13.64
C LYS A 21 24.71 -33.43 14.92
N LEU A 22 23.63 -32.67 15.10
CA LEU A 22 23.43 -31.85 16.28
C LEU A 22 22.07 -32.11 16.92
N ALA A 23 22.08 -32.51 18.19
CA ALA A 23 20.88 -32.57 19.01
C ALA A 23 20.80 -31.32 19.91
N LEU A 24 19.68 -30.62 19.88
CA LEU A 24 19.37 -29.43 20.67
C LEU A 24 18.21 -29.73 21.61
N GLU A 25 18.41 -29.56 22.91
CA GLU A 25 17.35 -29.73 23.90
C GLU A 25 17.20 -28.45 24.73
N PHE A 26 16.11 -27.73 24.51
CA PHE A 26 15.77 -26.49 25.23
C PHE A 26 14.51 -26.73 26.06
N THR A 27 14.65 -26.65 27.38
CA THR A 27 13.56 -26.94 28.33
C THR A 27 13.46 -25.85 29.42
N GLY A 28 12.26 -25.59 29.92
CA GLY A 28 12.04 -24.57 30.97
C GLY A 28 11.79 -23.19 30.37
N ALA A 29 12.73 -22.26 30.50
CA ALA A 29 12.64 -20.86 30.05
C ALA A 29 13.96 -20.41 29.40
N ALA A 30 14.42 -21.18 28.41
CA ALA A 30 15.72 -20.99 27.78
C ALA A 30 15.63 -20.23 26.45
N GLU A 31 16.65 -19.43 26.14
CA GLU A 31 16.84 -18.77 24.85
C GLU A 31 18.11 -19.30 24.18
N GLY A 32 18.07 -19.47 22.86
CA GLY A 32 19.24 -19.86 22.08
C GLY A 32 19.30 -19.18 20.73
N ASN A 33 20.44 -18.60 20.37
CA ASN A 33 20.74 -18.11 19.02
C ASN A 33 21.97 -18.85 18.47
N LEU A 34 21.73 -19.82 17.59
CA LEU A 34 22.77 -20.73 17.12
C LEU A 34 22.98 -20.62 15.60
N LYS A 35 24.24 -20.44 15.23
CA LYS A 35 24.76 -20.40 13.86
C LYS A 35 25.47 -21.72 13.59
N ILE A 36 24.87 -22.60 12.79
CA ILE A 36 25.27 -24.00 12.64
C ILE A 36 25.38 -24.36 11.16
N GLU A 37 26.43 -25.09 10.81
CA GLU A 37 26.52 -25.77 9.51
C GLU A 37 26.58 -27.27 9.78
N ALA A 38 25.43 -27.95 9.65
CA ALA A 38 25.31 -29.37 9.91
C ALA A 38 25.40 -30.15 8.60
N SER A 39 26.33 -31.11 8.48
CA SER A 39 26.48 -31.88 7.24
C SER A 39 25.47 -33.02 7.07
N GLN A 40 24.69 -33.35 8.11
CA GLN A 40 23.63 -34.38 8.04
C GLN A 40 22.31 -33.91 8.62
N SER A 41 22.22 -33.68 9.94
CA SER A 41 20.93 -33.38 10.57
C SER A 41 21.02 -32.53 11.84
N ILE A 42 19.94 -31.79 12.10
CA ILE A 42 19.68 -31.09 13.35
C ILE A 42 18.37 -31.61 13.94
N ASP A 43 18.43 -32.15 15.16
CA ASP A 43 17.27 -32.60 15.93
C ASP A 43 17.02 -31.61 17.08
N ALA A 44 15.89 -30.91 17.07
CA ALA A 44 15.57 -29.87 18.06
C ALA A 44 14.34 -30.24 18.89
N LEU A 45 14.51 -30.36 20.21
CA LEU A 45 13.43 -30.50 21.18
C LEU A 45 13.30 -29.21 21.99
N ILE A 46 12.15 -28.55 21.87
CA ILE A 46 11.87 -27.26 22.50
C ILE A 46 10.59 -27.38 23.31
N SER A 47 10.66 -27.18 24.62
CA SER A 47 9.51 -27.34 25.51
C SER A 47 9.54 -26.36 26.69
N GLY A 48 8.35 -26.04 27.22
CA GLY A 48 8.19 -25.03 28.27
C GLY A 48 7.85 -23.66 27.69
N ALA A 49 8.69 -22.66 27.94
CA ALA A 49 8.58 -21.29 27.44
C ALA A 49 9.92 -20.86 26.83
N CYS A 50 10.40 -21.62 25.83
CA CYS A 50 11.73 -21.42 25.24
C CYS A 50 11.65 -20.72 23.88
N THR A 51 12.72 -20.00 23.50
CA THR A 51 12.90 -19.44 22.15
C THR A 51 14.19 -19.95 21.55
N LEU A 52 14.14 -20.56 20.37
CA LEU A 52 15.32 -20.99 19.63
C LEU A 52 15.37 -20.30 18.27
N ARG A 53 16.50 -19.67 17.95
CA ARG A 53 16.83 -19.15 16.62
C ARG A 53 17.97 -19.97 16.01
N LEU A 54 17.77 -20.40 14.77
CA LEU A 54 18.74 -21.17 13.99
C LEU A 54 19.10 -20.41 12.71
N GLU A 55 20.40 -20.28 12.47
CA GLU A 55 21.00 -19.70 11.27
C GLU A 55 22.02 -20.68 10.66
N GLY A 56 22.10 -20.77 9.33
CA GLY A 56 23.07 -21.59 8.62
C GLY A 56 22.46 -22.60 7.66
N GLU A 57 23.04 -23.80 7.55
CA GLU A 57 22.61 -24.83 6.58
C GLU A 57 22.61 -26.24 7.19
N THR A 58 21.62 -27.07 6.79
CA THR A 58 21.56 -28.50 7.15
C THR A 58 20.79 -29.31 6.10
N PRO A 59 21.17 -30.54 5.73
CA PRO A 59 20.30 -31.36 4.88
C PRO A 59 18.94 -31.67 5.52
N GLN A 60 18.89 -31.87 6.84
CA GLN A 60 17.68 -32.25 7.56
C GLN A 60 17.51 -31.46 8.86
N LEU A 61 16.31 -30.97 9.12
CA LEU A 61 15.92 -30.32 10.38
C LEU A 61 14.63 -30.97 10.91
N ASP A 62 14.74 -31.70 12.02
CA ASP A 62 13.60 -32.27 12.72
C ASP A 62 13.39 -31.54 14.04
N ALA A 63 12.24 -30.86 14.19
CA ALA A 63 11.95 -30.08 15.38
C ALA A 63 10.62 -30.48 16.03
N MET A 64 10.65 -30.73 17.34
CA MET A 64 9.47 -30.90 18.18
C MET A 64 9.35 -29.73 19.14
N ILE A 65 8.27 -28.97 19.01
CA ILE A 65 7.98 -27.78 19.80
C ILE A 65 6.69 -28.01 20.60
N SER A 66 6.75 -27.75 21.91
CA SER A 66 5.61 -27.90 22.81
C SER A 66 5.57 -26.82 23.90
N GLY A 67 4.43 -26.69 24.58
CA GLY A 67 4.21 -25.67 25.61
C GLY A 67 3.88 -24.30 25.02
N ALA A 68 4.56 -23.25 25.47
CA ALA A 68 4.48 -21.87 24.98
C ALA A 68 5.83 -21.45 24.36
N SER A 69 6.36 -22.30 23.47
CA SER A 69 7.70 -22.15 22.91
C SER A 69 7.69 -21.62 21.47
N LYS A 70 8.82 -21.07 21.03
CA LYS A 70 9.01 -20.54 19.68
C LYS A 70 10.28 -21.08 19.02
N LEU A 71 10.15 -21.55 17.77
CA LEU A 71 11.27 -21.83 16.88
C LEU A 71 11.29 -20.81 15.74
N ASN A 72 12.46 -20.21 15.51
CA ASN A 72 12.72 -19.38 14.34
C ASN A 72 13.93 -19.91 13.56
N ALA A 73 13.66 -20.61 12.46
CA ALA A 73 14.64 -21.16 11.54
C ALA A 73 14.47 -20.55 10.12
N THR A 74 14.11 -19.26 10.03
CA THR A 74 13.94 -18.56 8.73
C THR A 74 15.26 -18.26 8.01
N GLU A 75 16.37 -18.34 8.75
CA GLU A 75 17.74 -18.10 8.28
C GLU A 75 18.58 -19.41 8.28
N MET A 76 17.93 -20.54 8.53
CA MET A 76 18.52 -21.89 8.43
C MET A 76 17.97 -22.55 7.17
N SER A 77 18.79 -22.70 6.14
CA SER A 77 18.41 -23.39 4.90
C SER A 77 18.46 -24.89 5.11
N ALA A 78 17.32 -25.58 4.98
CA ALA A 78 17.27 -27.03 5.10
C ALA A 78 16.60 -27.71 3.91
N ASN A 79 17.14 -28.83 3.43
CA ASN A 79 16.52 -29.57 2.31
C ASN A 79 15.18 -30.17 2.74
N VAL A 80 15.20 -30.90 3.85
CA VAL A 80 14.01 -31.51 4.44
C VAL A 80 13.78 -30.96 5.84
N VAL A 81 12.56 -30.51 6.12
CA VAL A 81 12.16 -30.02 7.44
C VAL A 81 10.93 -30.76 7.93
N THR A 82 11.00 -31.30 9.15
CA THR A 82 9.84 -31.85 9.85
C THR A 82 9.57 -31.05 11.13
N LEU A 83 8.38 -30.50 11.26
CA LEU A 83 7.93 -29.76 12.44
C LEU A 83 6.79 -30.52 13.13
N LYS A 84 6.92 -30.77 14.43
CA LYS A 84 5.81 -31.20 15.29
C LYS A 84 5.56 -30.11 16.31
N VAL A 85 4.43 -29.44 16.21
CA VAL A 85 4.13 -28.23 16.97
C VAL A 85 2.86 -28.48 17.79
N SER A 86 2.93 -28.33 19.10
CA SER A 86 1.79 -28.59 19.99
C SER A 86 1.65 -27.56 21.12
N GLY A 87 0.46 -27.46 21.70
CA GLY A 87 0.18 -26.54 22.81
C GLY A 87 -0.19 -25.13 22.35
N ALA A 88 0.58 -24.13 22.76
CA ALA A 88 0.45 -22.71 22.39
C ALA A 88 1.78 -22.19 21.80
N SER A 89 2.34 -22.95 20.86
CA SER A 89 3.68 -22.73 20.31
C SER A 89 3.65 -22.28 18.84
N LYS A 90 4.74 -21.64 18.39
CA LYS A 90 4.91 -21.21 17.00
C LYS A 90 6.26 -21.66 16.42
N ALA A 91 6.26 -22.21 15.22
CA ALA A 91 7.48 -22.59 14.52
C ALA A 91 7.52 -21.96 13.12
N THR A 92 8.65 -21.37 12.76
CA THR A 92 8.90 -20.87 11.40
C THR A 92 10.17 -21.50 10.86
N ALA A 93 10.16 -22.07 9.65
CA ALA A 93 11.32 -22.75 9.08
C ALA A 93 11.49 -22.49 7.58
N TYR A 94 12.70 -22.67 7.05
CA TYR A 94 12.98 -22.60 5.63
C TYR A 94 13.34 -23.99 5.07
N ALA A 95 12.46 -24.53 4.22
CA ALA A 95 12.68 -25.77 3.49
C ALA A 95 12.96 -25.49 2.00
N THR A 96 13.98 -26.12 1.42
CA THR A 96 14.34 -25.96 0.00
C THR A 96 13.74 -27.06 -0.89
N GLU A 97 13.54 -28.29 -0.38
CA GLU A 97 12.97 -29.41 -1.13
C GLU A 97 11.63 -29.89 -0.55
N LYS A 98 11.57 -30.21 0.76
CA LYS A 98 10.38 -30.76 1.41
C LYS A 98 10.17 -30.20 2.82
N GLY A 99 8.96 -29.75 3.13
CA GLY A 99 8.54 -29.38 4.47
C GLY A 99 7.32 -30.17 4.91
N GLU A 100 7.33 -30.72 6.11
CA GLU A 100 6.19 -31.40 6.73
C GLU A 100 5.95 -30.82 8.12
N ALA A 101 4.73 -30.36 8.42
CA ALA A 101 4.35 -29.89 9.73
C ALA A 101 3.12 -30.63 10.25
N ILE A 102 3.19 -31.10 11.50
CA ILE A 102 2.08 -31.66 12.26
C ILE A 102 1.81 -30.72 13.42
N ILE A 103 0.61 -30.13 13.45
CA ILE A 103 0.22 -29.07 14.37
C ILE A 103 -0.93 -29.58 15.22
N SER A 104 -0.87 -29.43 16.54
CA SER A 104 -1.99 -29.74 17.44
C SER A 104 -2.23 -28.67 18.51
N GLY A 105 -3.48 -28.52 18.95
CA GLY A 105 -3.87 -27.47 19.90
C GLY A 105 -3.94 -26.07 19.27
N ILE A 106 -3.54 -25.02 20.01
CA ILE A 106 -3.56 -23.61 19.56
C ILE A 106 -2.16 -23.22 19.08
N SER A 107 -1.62 -23.98 18.14
CA SER A 107 -0.25 -23.80 17.64
C SER A 107 -0.21 -23.42 16.17
N ASP A 108 0.94 -22.88 15.72
CA ASP A 108 1.13 -22.37 14.37
C ASP A 108 2.48 -22.82 13.78
N ALA A 109 2.50 -23.17 12.50
CA ALA A 109 3.72 -23.52 11.78
C ALA A 109 3.72 -22.89 10.39
N GLU A 110 4.84 -22.28 10.01
CA GLU A 110 4.98 -21.51 8.77
C GLU A 110 6.30 -21.87 8.07
N PHE A 111 6.25 -22.07 6.76
CA PHE A 111 7.44 -22.27 5.93
C PHE A 111 7.71 -21.00 5.12
N VAL A 112 8.93 -20.47 5.18
CA VAL A 112 9.33 -19.24 4.47
C VAL A 112 10.28 -19.56 3.32
N LYS A 113 10.33 -18.69 2.29
CA LYS A 113 11.32 -18.70 1.18
C LYS A 113 11.36 -19.99 0.35
N SER A 114 10.33 -20.81 0.42
CA SER A 114 10.27 -22.14 -0.19
C SER A 114 9.60 -22.10 -1.57
N GLU A 115 10.24 -21.45 -2.55
CA GLU A 115 9.68 -21.25 -3.90
C GLU A 115 9.44 -22.57 -4.66
N THR A 116 10.26 -23.61 -4.42
CA THR A 116 10.19 -24.90 -5.13
C THR A 116 9.86 -26.09 -4.23
N ALA A 117 9.73 -25.88 -2.91
CA ALA A 117 9.56 -26.99 -1.98
C ALA A 117 8.13 -27.54 -1.98
N ILE A 118 8.01 -28.84 -1.71
CA ILE A 118 6.72 -29.50 -1.44
C ILE A 118 6.42 -29.36 0.04
N ILE A 119 5.34 -28.65 0.39
CA ILE A 119 4.95 -28.38 1.77
C ILE A 119 3.67 -29.14 2.12
N LYS A 120 3.71 -29.91 3.21
CA LYS A 120 2.56 -30.63 3.76
C LYS A 120 2.30 -30.16 5.20
N ILE A 121 1.09 -29.71 5.49
CA ILE A 121 0.69 -29.28 6.84
C ILE A 121 -0.55 -30.07 7.29
N THR A 122 -0.44 -30.77 8.42
CA THR A 122 -1.53 -31.53 9.05
C THR A 122 -1.90 -30.87 10.38
N ARG A 123 -3.18 -30.59 10.62
CA ARG A 123 -3.70 -29.98 11.87
C ARG A 123 -4.63 -30.95 12.60
N GLU A 124 -4.33 -31.23 13.87
CA GLU A 124 -5.08 -32.13 14.76
C GLU A 124 -5.80 -31.33 15.86
N GLY A 125 -7.12 -31.53 16.02
CA GLY A 125 -7.84 -31.13 17.26
C GLY A 125 -8.45 -29.73 17.43
N GLN A 126 -8.71 -28.92 16.39
CA GLN A 126 -9.71 -27.83 16.43
C GLN A 126 -9.99 -27.28 15.01
N GLY A 127 -11.26 -26.95 14.73
CA GLY A 127 -11.75 -26.46 13.44
C GLY A 127 -10.89 -25.33 12.87
N ILE A 128 -10.56 -25.47 11.59
CA ILE A 128 -9.64 -24.59 10.85
C ILE A 128 -10.18 -23.16 10.86
N LYS A 129 -9.48 -22.24 11.55
CA LYS A 129 -9.53 -20.83 11.17
C LYS A 129 -8.67 -20.67 9.93
N GLU A 130 -9.28 -20.15 8.86
CA GLU A 130 -8.62 -19.67 7.64
C GLU A 130 -7.38 -18.84 8.00
N GLY A 131 -6.21 -19.47 7.91
CA GLY A 131 -4.91 -18.86 8.14
C GLY A 131 -4.14 -18.94 6.85
N GLU A 132 -3.76 -17.76 6.33
CA GLU A 132 -3.02 -17.58 5.09
C GLU A 132 -1.75 -18.45 5.08
N ALA A 133 -1.74 -19.50 4.26
CA ALA A 133 -0.51 -20.21 3.92
C ALA A 133 0.35 -19.28 3.05
N GLY A 134 1.41 -18.72 3.65
CA GLY A 134 2.43 -17.95 2.96
C GLY A 134 3.36 -18.85 2.18
N ALA A 135 2.95 -19.31 1.00
CA ALA A 135 3.87 -19.84 0.00
C ALA A 135 3.47 -19.27 -1.36
N GLU A 136 4.12 -18.18 -1.79
CA GLU A 136 3.73 -17.50 -3.04
C GLU A 136 4.00 -18.35 -4.30
N LYS A 137 4.72 -19.48 -4.25
CA LYS A 137 4.97 -20.35 -5.42
C LYS A 137 5.18 -21.86 -5.15
N GLY A 138 4.79 -22.43 -4.01
CA GLY A 138 4.99 -23.86 -3.68
C GLY A 138 3.71 -24.71 -3.70
N VAL A 139 3.84 -26.04 -3.86
CA VAL A 139 2.72 -26.99 -3.71
C VAL A 139 2.41 -27.14 -2.22
N THR A 140 1.26 -26.63 -1.76
CA THR A 140 0.82 -26.78 -0.36
C THR A 140 -0.32 -27.77 -0.29
N VAL A 141 -0.16 -28.82 0.53
CA VAL A 141 -1.23 -29.79 0.84
C VAL A 141 -1.60 -29.67 2.31
N SER A 142 -2.84 -29.27 2.60
CA SER A 142 -3.40 -29.37 3.95
C SER A 142 -4.53 -30.38 4.01
N SER A 143 -4.52 -31.18 5.08
CA SER A 143 -5.55 -32.16 5.41
C SER A 143 -6.09 -31.85 6.81
N GLY A 144 -7.40 -31.65 6.91
CA GLY A 144 -8.13 -31.52 8.17
C GLY A 144 -8.84 -32.83 8.55
N GLU A 145 -9.32 -32.93 9.80
CA GLU A 145 -10.09 -34.08 10.29
C GLU A 145 -11.43 -34.29 9.56
N ASP A 146 -11.99 -33.27 8.89
CA ASP A 146 -13.21 -33.36 8.07
C ASP A 146 -12.95 -33.94 6.65
N GLU A 147 -11.86 -34.72 6.49
CA GLU A 147 -11.35 -35.25 5.21
C GLU A 147 -11.13 -34.21 4.09
N SER A 148 -11.11 -32.92 4.44
CA SER A 148 -10.88 -31.86 3.46
C SER A 148 -9.42 -31.80 3.04
N VAL A 149 -9.15 -31.90 1.74
CA VAL A 149 -7.82 -31.78 1.13
C VAL A 149 -7.76 -30.52 0.27
N SER A 150 -6.92 -29.56 0.65
CA SER A 150 -6.67 -28.36 -0.14
C SER A 150 -5.28 -28.40 -0.75
N ILE A 151 -5.17 -28.25 -2.08
CA ILE A 151 -3.93 -28.23 -2.85
C ILE A 151 -3.79 -26.88 -3.54
N HIS A 152 -2.69 -26.18 -3.28
CA HIS A 152 -2.37 -24.92 -3.95
C HIS A 152 -1.16 -25.11 -4.87
N ILE A 153 -1.28 -24.75 -6.15
CA ILE A 153 -0.22 -24.79 -7.17
C ILE A 153 -0.26 -23.48 -7.98
N GLY A 154 0.42 -22.44 -7.49
CA GLY A 154 0.40 -21.12 -8.14
C GLY A 154 -1.00 -20.52 -8.24
N ASP A 155 -1.53 -20.37 -9.46
CA ASP A 155 -2.89 -19.88 -9.74
C ASP A 155 -3.98 -20.98 -9.72
N ILE A 156 -3.59 -22.22 -9.42
CA ILE A 156 -4.48 -23.38 -9.33
C ILE A 156 -4.70 -23.71 -7.86
N GLU A 157 -5.95 -23.80 -7.45
CA GLU A 157 -6.38 -24.16 -6.10
C GLU A 157 -7.39 -25.29 -6.23
N VAL A 158 -7.18 -26.39 -5.51
CA VAL A 158 -8.05 -27.57 -5.54
C VAL A 158 -8.45 -27.88 -4.11
N ASP A 159 -9.72 -27.71 -3.78
CA ASP A 159 -10.28 -28.06 -2.49
C ASP A 159 -11.22 -29.25 -2.67
N VAL A 160 -10.91 -30.34 -2.02
CA VAL A 160 -11.78 -31.52 -1.93
C VAL A 160 -12.34 -31.54 -0.52
N LYS A 161 -13.65 -31.61 -0.36
CA LYS A 161 -14.29 -31.95 0.91
C LYS A 161 -15.02 -33.27 0.73
N ASP A 162 -14.70 -34.26 1.54
CA ASP A 162 -15.44 -35.52 1.54
C ASP A 162 -16.88 -35.28 2.00
N GLY A 163 -17.87 -35.86 1.31
CA GLY A 163 -19.29 -35.71 1.65
C GLY A 163 -20.02 -34.50 1.07
N GLU A 164 -19.37 -33.63 0.27
CA GLU A 164 -20.03 -32.41 -0.27
C GLU A 164 -19.72 -32.15 -1.75
N SER A 165 -18.49 -31.73 -2.06
CA SER A 165 -18.14 -31.29 -3.42
C SER A 165 -16.63 -31.20 -3.62
N THR A 166 -16.21 -31.40 -4.86
CA THR A 166 -14.86 -31.11 -5.33
C THR A 166 -14.85 -29.73 -6.00
N ARG A 167 -14.04 -28.82 -5.47
CA ARG A 167 -13.85 -27.47 -5.99
C ARG A 167 -12.48 -27.37 -6.65
N VAL A 168 -12.46 -27.06 -7.94
CA VAL A 168 -11.24 -26.79 -8.71
C VAL A 168 -11.27 -25.37 -9.22
N ARG A 169 -10.29 -24.58 -8.82
CA ARG A 169 -10.09 -23.22 -9.27
C ARG A 169 -8.85 -23.15 -10.15
N VAL A 170 -9.03 -22.57 -11.33
CA VAL A 170 -7.93 -22.26 -12.26
C VAL A 170 -8.04 -20.80 -12.66
N GLY A 171 -7.19 -19.96 -12.06
CA GLY A 171 -7.18 -18.53 -12.32
C GLY A 171 -8.48 -17.82 -11.89
N GLY A 172 -9.23 -17.30 -12.87
CA GLY A 172 -10.49 -16.56 -12.66
C GLY A 172 -11.76 -17.41 -12.82
N LYS A 173 -11.63 -18.74 -12.88
CA LYS A 173 -12.75 -19.68 -13.00
C LYS A 173 -12.71 -20.67 -11.86
N GLU A 174 -13.89 -20.96 -11.33
CA GLU A 174 -14.17 -22.00 -10.36
C GLU A 174 -15.03 -23.06 -11.02
N VAL A 175 -14.71 -24.32 -10.78
CA VAL A 175 -15.55 -25.46 -11.14
C VAL A 175 -15.87 -26.18 -9.85
N ILE A 176 -17.15 -26.36 -9.57
CA ILE A 176 -17.65 -27.12 -8.41
C ILE A 176 -18.34 -28.36 -8.98
N VAL A 177 -17.91 -29.52 -8.54
CA VAL A 177 -18.53 -30.82 -8.86
C VAL A 177 -19.14 -31.35 -7.58
N ASP A 178 -20.46 -31.52 -7.57
CA ASP A 178 -21.17 -32.12 -6.43
C ASP A 178 -21.10 -33.66 -6.47
N GLU A 179 -21.59 -34.31 -5.42
CA GLU A 179 -21.61 -35.78 -5.32
C GLU A 179 -22.49 -36.46 -6.37
N ASP A 180 -23.51 -35.76 -6.88
CA ASP A 180 -24.43 -36.24 -7.91
C ASP A 180 -23.85 -36.12 -9.33
N GLY A 181 -22.64 -35.55 -9.47
CA GLY A 181 -21.95 -35.37 -10.73
C GLY A 181 -22.40 -34.14 -11.54
N ASN A 182 -23.17 -33.23 -10.93
CA ASN A 182 -23.46 -31.93 -11.53
C ASN A 182 -22.22 -31.04 -11.46
N VAL A 183 -22.04 -30.27 -12.53
CA VAL A 183 -20.90 -29.37 -12.69
C VAL A 183 -21.40 -27.94 -12.74
N ASP A 184 -21.03 -27.13 -11.76
CA ASP A 184 -21.24 -25.68 -11.77
C ASP A 184 -19.93 -24.95 -12.10
N VAL A 185 -20.00 -23.99 -13.01
CA VAL A 185 -18.84 -23.22 -13.47
C VAL A 185 -19.07 -21.75 -13.15
N ASN A 186 -18.40 -21.28 -12.10
CA ASN A 186 -18.50 -19.92 -11.63
C ASN A 186 -17.30 -19.09 -12.11
N LYS A 187 -17.54 -17.83 -12.47
CA LYS A 187 -16.48 -16.87 -12.76
C LYS A 187 -16.10 -16.15 -11.47
N ILE A 188 -14.89 -16.41 -10.98
CA ILE A 188 -14.36 -15.70 -9.81
C ILE A 188 -13.83 -14.35 -10.29
N ASN A 189 -14.49 -13.28 -9.87
CA ASN A 189 -13.90 -11.94 -9.96
C ASN A 189 -12.75 -11.88 -8.94
N LYS A 190 -11.50 -12.06 -9.40
CA LYS A 190 -10.32 -11.78 -8.55
C LYS A 190 -10.49 -10.35 -8.02
N THR A 191 -10.51 -10.18 -6.71
CA THR A 191 -10.44 -8.84 -6.11
C THR A 191 -9.12 -8.24 -6.55
N ARG A 192 -9.19 -7.12 -7.25
CA ARG A 192 -8.01 -6.34 -7.63
C ARG A 192 -7.94 -5.19 -6.65
N PHE A 193 -6.73 -4.81 -6.24
CA PHE A 193 -6.49 -3.55 -5.57
C PHE A 193 -7.18 -2.44 -6.36
N ASP A 194 -7.97 -1.62 -5.68
CA ASP A 194 -8.82 -0.59 -6.28
C ASP A 194 -8.60 0.73 -5.55
N GLY A 195 -7.95 1.68 -6.20
CA GLY A 195 -7.52 2.95 -5.61
C GLY A 195 -8.68 3.92 -5.36
N HIS A 196 -8.38 5.02 -4.65
CA HIS A 196 -9.38 6.04 -4.32
C HIS A 196 -9.07 7.41 -4.96
N TRP A 197 -8.31 7.44 -6.06
CA TRP A 197 -7.95 8.68 -6.74
C TRP A 197 -8.91 9.06 -7.87
N GLY A 198 -9.44 8.08 -8.60
CA GLY A 198 -10.44 8.26 -9.65
C GLY A 198 -11.71 8.88 -9.10
N GLY A 199 -12.15 9.99 -9.69
CA GLY A 199 -13.23 10.76 -9.09
C GLY A 199 -13.36 12.23 -9.49
N LEU A 200 -14.40 12.85 -8.93
CA LEU A 200 -14.61 14.29 -8.87
C LEU A 200 -14.12 14.82 -7.52
N HIS A 201 -13.09 15.66 -7.55
CA HIS A 201 -12.53 16.26 -6.34
C HIS A 201 -12.79 17.77 -6.33
N LEU A 202 -13.08 18.32 -5.15
CA LEU A 202 -13.27 19.75 -4.96
C LEU A 202 -12.47 20.21 -3.74
N GLY A 203 -11.70 21.28 -3.88
CA GLY A 203 -10.91 21.83 -2.79
C GLY A 203 -10.83 23.35 -2.81
N ILE A 204 -10.41 23.90 -1.68
CA ILE A 204 -10.03 25.30 -1.54
C ILE A 204 -8.54 25.40 -1.83
N ASN A 205 -8.15 26.35 -2.66
CA ASN A 205 -6.75 26.51 -3.06
C ASN A 205 -6.20 27.91 -2.77
N GLY A 206 -4.88 28.02 -2.74
CA GLY A 206 -4.18 29.27 -2.49
C GLY A 206 -2.68 29.12 -2.66
N PHE A 207 -1.93 30.01 -2.03
CA PHE A 207 -0.47 30.08 -2.13
C PHE A 207 0.19 30.06 -0.76
N LEU A 208 1.39 29.51 -0.75
CA LEU A 208 2.38 29.60 0.31
C LEU A 208 3.64 30.32 -0.19
N THR A 209 4.33 31.00 0.71
CA THR A 209 5.70 31.49 0.48
C THR A 209 6.72 30.36 0.61
N SER A 210 7.99 30.60 0.26
CA SER A 210 9.10 29.66 0.50
C SER A 210 9.22 29.24 1.98
N ASP A 211 8.89 30.15 2.91
CA ASP A 211 8.80 29.85 4.36
C ASP A 211 7.53 29.09 4.79
N ASN A 212 6.72 28.57 3.86
CA ASN A 212 5.43 27.89 4.14
C ASN A 212 4.39 28.73 4.89
N LYS A 213 4.38 30.05 4.69
CA LYS A 213 3.35 30.95 5.27
C LYS A 213 2.22 31.17 4.28
N PHE A 214 0.97 31.22 4.75
CA PHE A 214 -0.23 31.57 3.97
C PHE A 214 -0.23 33.07 3.62
N ALA A 215 0.66 33.44 2.71
CA ALA A 215 0.90 34.79 2.25
C ALA A 215 1.51 34.76 0.84
N VAL A 216 1.79 35.94 0.31
CA VAL A 216 2.58 36.13 -0.91
C VAL A 216 3.87 36.89 -0.54
N PRO A 217 4.97 36.73 -1.30
CA PRO A 217 6.20 37.48 -1.07
C PRO A 217 5.99 39.00 -1.12
N GLU A 218 6.93 39.75 -0.53
CA GLU A 218 6.94 41.21 -0.60
C GLU A 218 6.95 41.68 -2.06
N GLY A 219 6.17 42.73 -2.38
CA GLY A 219 5.98 43.21 -3.75
C GLY A 219 5.00 42.38 -4.60
N ALA A 220 4.58 41.19 -4.14
CA ALA A 220 3.66 40.30 -4.87
C ALA A 220 2.19 40.39 -4.39
N GLY A 221 1.80 41.47 -3.71
CA GLY A 221 0.45 41.67 -3.16
C GLY A 221 -0.70 41.62 -4.19
N PHE A 222 -0.36 41.73 -5.47
CA PHE A 222 -1.29 41.56 -6.59
C PHE A 222 -1.74 40.10 -6.78
N LEU A 223 -1.01 39.11 -6.24
CA LEU A 223 -1.37 37.69 -6.25
C LEU A 223 -2.10 37.23 -4.98
N GLU A 224 -2.33 38.11 -4.02
CA GLU A 224 -2.88 37.71 -2.73
C GLU A 224 -4.28 37.07 -2.90
N PRO A 225 -4.45 35.78 -2.56
CA PRO A 225 -5.68 35.08 -2.86
C PRO A 225 -6.77 35.39 -1.83
N LYS A 226 -8.00 35.45 -2.30
CA LYS A 226 -9.21 35.39 -1.48
C LYS A 226 -9.57 33.93 -1.23
N TYR A 227 -8.88 33.31 -0.27
CA TYR A 227 -8.94 31.86 0.03
C TYR A 227 -10.37 31.30 0.07
N GLN A 228 -11.34 31.99 0.70
CA GLN A 228 -12.73 31.52 0.82
C GLN A 228 -13.46 31.36 -0.52
N ARG A 229 -12.90 31.92 -1.60
CA ARG A 229 -13.50 31.94 -2.94
C ARG A 229 -12.60 31.25 -3.97
N SER A 230 -11.34 30.96 -3.63
CA SER A 230 -10.38 30.26 -4.47
C SER A 230 -10.58 28.76 -4.34
N TRP A 231 -10.79 28.08 -5.46
CA TRP A 231 -11.13 26.66 -5.47
C TRP A 231 -10.47 25.92 -6.62
N GLN A 232 -10.28 24.63 -6.39
CA GLN A 232 -9.80 23.66 -7.36
C GLN A 232 -10.88 22.61 -7.60
N PHE A 233 -11.07 22.24 -8.86
CA PHE A 233 -11.86 21.08 -9.25
C PHE A 233 -10.98 20.12 -10.05
N ASN A 234 -11.03 18.84 -9.71
CA ASN A 234 -10.34 17.79 -10.45
C ASN A 234 -11.34 16.78 -11.00
N LEU A 235 -11.10 16.36 -12.24
CA LEU A 235 -11.80 15.31 -12.95
C LEU A 235 -10.79 14.21 -13.27
N ASN A 236 -10.71 13.20 -12.42
CA ASN A 236 -9.73 12.12 -12.50
C ASN A 236 -10.30 10.93 -13.27
N LEU A 237 -10.32 11.05 -14.60
CA LEU A 237 -11.08 10.19 -15.53
C LEU A 237 -10.74 8.71 -15.44
N TRP A 238 -9.46 8.39 -15.28
CA TRP A 238 -8.99 7.02 -15.36
C TRP A 238 -7.85 6.78 -14.38
N GLU A 239 -7.88 5.60 -13.76
CA GLU A 239 -6.81 5.10 -12.91
C GLU A 239 -6.43 3.67 -13.28
N GLN A 240 -5.16 3.36 -13.06
CA GLN A 240 -4.59 2.02 -13.12
C GLN A 240 -4.03 1.70 -11.74
N ASN A 241 -4.55 0.62 -11.18
CA ASN A 241 -4.19 0.13 -9.86
C ASN A 241 -3.30 -1.11 -10.00
N ILE A 242 -2.17 -1.11 -9.32
CA ILE A 242 -1.19 -2.21 -9.28
C ILE A 242 -1.11 -2.69 -7.84
N ASN A 243 -1.55 -3.92 -7.60
CA ASN A 243 -1.42 -4.55 -6.28
C ASN A 243 0.05 -4.86 -5.98
N LEU A 244 0.54 -4.42 -4.83
CA LEU A 244 1.90 -4.72 -4.36
C LEU A 244 1.89 -5.74 -3.21
N VAL A 245 0.92 -5.67 -2.29
CA VAL A 245 0.83 -6.58 -1.14
C VAL A 245 -0.63 -6.95 -0.86
N LYS A 246 -1.02 -8.19 -1.22
CA LYS A 246 -2.29 -8.83 -0.82
C LYS A 246 -3.56 -7.94 -0.93
N ASN A 247 -3.61 -7.03 -1.91
CA ASN A 247 -4.65 -6.03 -2.11
C ASN A 247 -4.89 -5.06 -0.93
N LYS A 248 -3.94 -4.97 0.02
CA LYS A 248 -3.95 -3.98 1.11
C LYS A 248 -3.03 -2.81 0.83
N PHE A 249 -2.04 -3.01 -0.03
CA PHE A 249 -1.11 -1.97 -0.43
C PHE A 249 -0.88 -2.05 -1.92
N GLY A 250 -0.95 -0.90 -2.59
CA GLY A 250 -0.78 -0.84 -4.03
C GLY A 250 -0.33 0.52 -4.52
N LEU A 251 -0.01 0.55 -5.80
CA LEU A 251 0.35 1.74 -6.55
C LEU A 251 -0.83 2.12 -7.46
N THR A 252 -1.18 3.39 -7.45
CA THR A 252 -2.21 3.99 -8.31
C THR A 252 -1.55 5.03 -9.21
N THR A 253 -1.75 4.87 -10.51
CA THR A 253 -1.43 5.89 -11.53
C THR A 253 -2.66 6.17 -12.37
N GLY A 254 -2.64 7.16 -13.25
CA GLY A 254 -3.84 7.55 -13.97
C GLY A 254 -3.71 8.79 -14.83
N VAL A 255 -4.85 9.30 -15.26
CA VAL A 255 -4.96 10.55 -16.00
C VAL A 255 -6.18 11.31 -15.53
N GLY A 256 -6.00 12.62 -15.31
CA GLY A 256 -7.05 13.52 -14.88
C GLY A 256 -6.87 14.94 -15.39
N PHE A 257 -7.81 15.81 -15.07
CA PHE A 257 -7.75 17.23 -15.37
C PHE A 257 -7.97 18.03 -14.10
N GLN A 258 -7.24 19.14 -13.95
CA GLN A 258 -7.37 20.04 -12.81
C GLN A 258 -7.69 21.44 -13.29
N TRP A 259 -8.66 22.12 -12.68
CA TRP A 259 -8.96 23.53 -12.91
C TRP A 259 -8.79 24.30 -11.61
N ASN A 260 -7.72 25.07 -11.55
CA ASN A 260 -7.40 25.92 -10.42
C ASN A 260 -7.96 27.32 -10.66
N ASN A 261 -8.86 27.78 -9.79
CA ASN A 261 -9.43 29.13 -9.83
C ASN A 261 -8.90 29.94 -8.65
N TYR A 262 -7.90 30.79 -8.89
CA TYR A 262 -7.34 31.70 -7.91
C TYR A 262 -8.03 33.05 -7.98
N PHE A 263 -8.84 33.37 -6.99
CA PHE A 263 -9.48 34.67 -6.87
C PHE A 263 -8.57 35.60 -6.08
N PHE A 264 -8.39 36.83 -6.54
CA PHE A 264 -7.53 37.79 -5.85
C PHE A 264 -8.34 38.67 -4.89
N LYS A 265 -7.73 39.07 -3.77
CA LYS A 265 -8.34 40.01 -2.82
C LYS A 265 -8.54 41.37 -3.45
N ASN A 266 -7.53 41.82 -4.19
CA ASN A 266 -7.54 43.09 -4.90
C ASN A 266 -7.97 42.89 -6.36
N ASN A 267 -8.53 43.95 -6.94
CA ASN A 267 -8.96 43.93 -8.34
C ASN A 267 -7.76 44.22 -9.24
N VAL A 268 -7.04 43.15 -9.54
CA VAL A 268 -5.81 43.18 -10.33
C VAL A 268 -6.09 42.81 -11.80
N PHE A 269 -5.40 43.47 -12.72
CA PHE A 269 -5.21 43.00 -14.08
C PHE A 269 -3.80 42.40 -14.18
N LEU A 270 -3.71 41.09 -14.42
CA LEU A 270 -2.43 40.42 -14.61
C LEU A 270 -2.00 40.53 -16.07
N HIS A 271 -0.71 40.75 -16.29
CA HIS A 271 -0.11 40.83 -17.61
C HIS A 271 1.08 39.86 -17.68
N GLY A 272 1.08 39.00 -18.68
CA GLY A 272 2.13 38.01 -18.95
C GLY A 272 2.96 38.33 -20.19
N ASP A 273 2.89 39.56 -20.70
CA ASP A 273 3.53 40.01 -21.95
C ASP A 273 5.00 40.42 -21.78
N SER A 274 5.49 40.44 -20.54
CA SER A 274 6.87 40.76 -20.16
C SER A 274 7.64 39.52 -19.70
N SER A 275 8.96 39.65 -19.54
CA SER A 275 9.83 38.64 -18.95
C SER A 275 9.40 38.19 -17.54
N MET A 276 8.70 39.05 -16.80
CA MET A 276 8.11 38.72 -15.49
C MET A 276 6.63 39.09 -15.45
N ILE A 277 5.83 38.27 -14.78
CA ILE A 277 4.43 38.60 -14.52
C ILE A 277 4.33 39.83 -13.62
N TYR A 278 3.40 40.73 -13.93
CA TYR A 278 3.08 41.87 -13.09
C TYR A 278 1.57 42.10 -13.05
N GLY A 279 1.11 42.73 -11.98
CA GLY A 279 -0.29 43.11 -11.79
C GLY A 279 -0.45 44.61 -11.75
N THR A 280 -1.43 45.16 -12.47
CA THR A 280 -1.82 46.56 -12.37
C THR A 280 -3.14 46.72 -11.64
N TYR A 281 -3.27 47.84 -10.93
CA TYR A 281 -4.51 48.27 -10.31
C TYR A 281 -5.07 49.44 -11.10
N GLU A 282 -6.26 49.29 -11.64
CA GLU A 282 -6.97 50.38 -12.29
C GLU A 282 -7.86 51.07 -11.26
N ASN A 283 -7.72 52.38 -11.10
CA ASN A 283 -8.58 53.20 -10.25
C ASN A 283 -9.34 54.21 -11.12
N ILE A 284 -10.37 53.71 -11.79
CA ILE A 284 -11.23 54.52 -12.68
C ILE A 284 -12.44 54.99 -11.89
N ALA A 285 -12.66 56.30 -11.85
CA ALA A 285 -13.80 56.90 -11.18
C ALA A 285 -15.11 56.28 -11.72
N HIS A 286 -16.03 55.93 -10.81
CA HIS A 286 -17.33 55.28 -11.10
C HIS A 286 -17.27 53.82 -11.58
N ARG A 287 -16.09 53.16 -11.62
CA ARG A 287 -15.98 51.73 -11.90
C ARG A 287 -15.91 50.93 -10.60
N SER A 288 -16.87 50.03 -10.37
CA SER A 288 -16.83 49.10 -9.23
C SER A 288 -16.39 47.71 -9.70
N TYR A 289 -15.40 47.12 -9.05
CA TYR A 289 -14.86 45.82 -9.44
C TYR A 289 -15.38 44.70 -8.54
N GLU A 290 -15.83 43.60 -9.14
CA GLU A 290 -16.51 42.49 -8.44
C GLU A 290 -15.67 41.21 -8.36
N LYS A 291 -14.79 41.02 -9.35
CA LYS A 291 -14.09 39.75 -9.54
C LYS A 291 -12.80 40.02 -10.31
N SER A 292 -11.68 39.60 -9.72
CA SER A 292 -10.44 39.35 -10.43
C SER A 292 -9.98 37.94 -10.10
N LYS A 293 -9.64 37.16 -11.12
CA LYS A 293 -9.15 35.79 -10.93
C LYS A 293 -8.23 35.33 -12.04
N LEU A 294 -7.31 34.44 -11.69
CA LEU A 294 -6.54 33.62 -12.61
C LEU A 294 -7.12 32.19 -12.61
N VAL A 295 -7.29 31.61 -13.79
CA VAL A 295 -7.72 30.23 -13.95
C VAL A 295 -6.67 29.48 -14.74
N VAL A 296 -6.17 28.39 -14.16
CA VAL A 296 -5.16 27.53 -14.80
C VAL A 296 -5.68 26.10 -14.87
N SER A 297 -5.62 25.50 -16.05
CA SER A 297 -5.99 24.11 -16.27
C SER A 297 -4.77 23.24 -16.54
N TYR A 298 -4.72 22.07 -15.90
CA TYR A 298 -3.64 21.09 -16.04
C TYR A 298 -4.20 19.73 -16.47
N LEU A 299 -3.43 18.99 -17.27
CA LEU A 299 -3.53 17.52 -17.36
C LEU A 299 -2.72 16.94 -16.21
N SER A 300 -3.31 16.05 -15.41
CA SER A 300 -2.65 15.49 -14.23
C SER A 300 -2.38 14.00 -14.36
N ILE A 301 -1.18 13.58 -13.96
CA ILE A 301 -0.71 12.20 -13.93
C ILE A 301 -0.22 11.89 -12.51
N PRO A 302 -0.95 11.08 -11.73
CA PRO A 302 -0.57 10.67 -10.39
C PRO A 302 0.42 9.50 -10.40
N LEU A 303 1.26 9.45 -9.38
CA LEU A 303 2.01 8.28 -8.96
C LEU A 303 1.85 8.20 -7.44
N LEU A 304 0.90 7.38 -7.00
CA LEU A 304 0.43 7.34 -5.62
C LEU A 304 0.58 5.93 -5.06
N MET A 305 1.00 5.83 -3.81
CA MET A 305 0.90 4.60 -3.04
C MET A 305 -0.29 4.71 -2.11
N GLU A 306 -1.03 3.63 -1.96
CA GLU A 306 -2.20 3.62 -1.11
C GLU A 306 -2.29 2.34 -0.28
N TYR A 307 -2.57 2.54 1.00
CA TYR A 307 -2.84 1.49 1.97
C TYR A 307 -4.33 1.44 2.28
N GLN A 308 -4.91 0.24 2.34
CA GLN A 308 -6.31 -0.02 2.62
C GLN A 308 -6.44 -1.07 3.73
N THR A 309 -7.35 -0.85 4.69
CA THR A 309 -7.56 -1.78 5.80
C THR A 309 -8.33 -3.03 5.40
N ASN A 310 -9.23 -2.92 4.42
CA ASN A 310 -10.11 -4.01 3.98
C ASN A 310 -9.85 -4.35 2.51
N LYS A 311 -9.48 -5.61 2.25
CA LYS A 311 -9.13 -6.12 0.90
C LYS A 311 -10.34 -6.48 0.03
N TYR A 312 -11.56 -6.44 0.58
CA TYR A 312 -12.77 -6.97 -0.06
C TYR A 312 -13.81 -5.91 -0.39
N SER A 313 -13.82 -4.77 0.30
CA SER A 313 -14.85 -3.73 0.12
C SER A 313 -14.25 -2.35 0.18
N ARG A 314 -14.44 -1.59 -0.92
CA ARG A 314 -14.13 -0.17 -1.00
C ARG A 314 -14.96 0.67 -0.02
N LEU A 315 -16.22 0.29 0.18
CA LEU A 315 -17.20 1.07 0.95
C LEU A 315 -16.99 1.02 2.47
N ASP A 316 -16.32 -0.01 2.96
CA ASP A 316 -16.04 -0.21 4.38
C ASP A 316 -14.54 -0.46 4.60
N SER A 317 -13.75 0.48 4.10
CA SER A 317 -12.30 0.51 4.25
C SER A 317 -11.84 1.90 4.66
N PHE A 318 -10.95 1.94 5.64
CA PHE A 318 -10.08 3.09 5.83
C PHE A 318 -8.96 2.99 4.79
N HIS A 319 -8.64 4.12 4.17
CA HIS A 319 -7.55 4.20 3.21
C HIS A 319 -6.69 5.43 3.44
N ALA A 320 -5.40 5.26 3.17
CA ALA A 320 -4.41 6.32 3.25
C ALA A 320 -3.55 6.30 1.98
N THR A 321 -3.51 7.43 1.29
CA THR A 321 -2.85 7.59 0.01
C THR A 321 -1.76 8.66 0.14
N ALA A 322 -0.58 8.39 -0.39
CA ALA A 322 0.52 9.36 -0.44
C ALA A 322 1.34 9.19 -1.71
N GLY A 323 1.82 10.30 -2.27
CA GLY A 323 2.71 10.26 -3.44
C GLY A 323 2.80 11.60 -4.14
N MET A 324 2.95 11.57 -5.45
CA MET A 324 3.11 12.77 -6.27
C MET A 324 2.09 12.83 -7.39
N VAL A 325 1.71 14.06 -7.76
CA VAL A 325 0.89 14.32 -8.95
C VAL A 325 1.63 15.30 -9.84
N MET A 326 1.94 14.88 -11.06
CA MET A 326 2.49 15.75 -12.09
C MET A 326 1.35 16.44 -12.83
N GLY A 327 1.45 17.75 -13.05
CA GLY A 327 0.53 18.57 -13.82
C GLY A 327 1.23 19.16 -15.04
N ILE A 328 0.67 18.98 -16.23
CA ILE A 328 1.10 19.62 -17.47
C ILE A 328 0.13 20.75 -17.77
N GLN A 329 0.60 21.99 -17.84
CA GLN A 329 -0.25 23.15 -18.09
C GLN A 329 -0.86 23.07 -19.49
N LEU A 330 -2.19 23.13 -19.57
CA LEU A 330 -2.92 23.12 -20.83
C LEU A 330 -3.32 24.53 -21.27
N ARG A 331 -3.74 25.35 -20.30
CA ARG A 331 -4.31 26.67 -20.60
C ARG A 331 -4.36 27.53 -19.35
N ALA A 332 -4.20 28.83 -19.53
CA ALA A 332 -4.46 29.82 -18.51
C ALA A 332 -5.31 30.98 -19.06
N HIS A 333 -6.11 31.58 -18.18
CA HIS A 333 -6.78 32.84 -18.48
C HIS A 333 -7.07 33.65 -17.21
N THR A 334 -7.06 34.96 -17.36
CA THR A 334 -7.63 35.87 -16.36
C THR A 334 -9.12 36.07 -16.62
N LYS A 335 -9.86 36.44 -15.57
CA LYS A 335 -11.23 36.93 -15.71
C LYS A 335 -11.49 38.07 -14.75
N ASN A 336 -11.71 39.25 -15.31
CA ASN A 336 -12.05 40.46 -14.58
C ASN A 336 -13.52 40.84 -14.84
N VAL A 337 -14.25 41.17 -13.78
CA VAL A 337 -15.65 41.62 -13.83
C VAL A 337 -15.76 42.92 -13.07
N TYR A 338 -16.29 43.94 -13.73
CA TYR A 338 -16.49 45.26 -13.17
C TYR A 338 -17.76 45.90 -13.74
N SER A 339 -18.36 46.82 -12.99
CA SER A 339 -19.51 47.61 -13.40
C SER A 339 -19.05 48.98 -13.85
N ASP A 340 -19.40 49.35 -15.07
CA ASP A 340 -19.16 50.64 -15.71
C ASP A 340 -20.23 50.84 -16.79
N ASN A 341 -21.28 51.61 -16.46
CA ASN A 341 -22.51 51.70 -17.26
C ASN A 341 -23.11 50.35 -17.66
N GLY A 342 -23.02 49.36 -16.76
CA GLY A 342 -23.41 47.97 -16.98
C GLY A 342 -22.31 47.00 -16.55
N THR A 343 -22.63 45.70 -16.47
CA THR A 343 -21.65 44.68 -16.06
C THR A 343 -20.76 44.29 -17.25
N ASN A 344 -19.48 44.64 -17.14
CA ASN A 344 -18.44 44.27 -18.10
C ASN A 344 -17.67 43.03 -17.64
N LYS A 345 -17.29 42.17 -18.59
CA LYS A 345 -16.55 40.92 -18.33
C LYS A 345 -15.40 40.80 -19.33
N VAL A 346 -14.17 40.89 -18.85
CA VAL A 346 -12.95 40.77 -19.66
C VAL A 346 -12.26 39.44 -19.33
N LYS A 347 -11.75 38.75 -20.36
CA LYS A 347 -10.93 37.54 -20.22
C LYS A 347 -9.68 37.68 -21.07
N GLY A 348 -8.50 37.61 -20.45
CA GLY A 348 -7.22 37.54 -21.17
C GLY A 348 -6.74 36.09 -21.24
N TRP A 349 -6.44 35.60 -22.45
CA TRP A 349 -5.86 34.27 -22.64
C TRP A 349 -4.38 34.43 -22.97
N GLU A 350 -3.54 34.09 -22.01
CA GLU A 350 -2.07 34.18 -22.10
C GLU A 350 -1.48 33.05 -21.25
N ASP A 351 -0.18 32.86 -21.36
CA ASP A 351 0.54 31.87 -20.56
C ASP A 351 0.90 32.39 -19.17
N TYR A 352 0.85 33.72 -18.95
CA TYR A 352 1.13 34.40 -17.67
C TYR A 352 2.44 33.98 -16.99
N ASN A 353 3.44 33.62 -17.80
CA ASN A 353 4.73 33.13 -17.33
C ASN A 353 4.63 31.97 -16.33
N LEU A 354 3.58 31.16 -16.45
CA LEU A 354 3.33 30.02 -15.60
C LEU A 354 4.31 28.89 -15.93
N SER A 355 4.65 28.09 -14.91
CA SER A 355 5.48 26.91 -15.12
C SER A 355 4.71 25.88 -15.96
N PRO A 356 5.28 25.39 -17.07
CA PRO A 356 4.61 24.41 -17.94
C PRO A 356 4.36 23.07 -17.22
N PHE A 357 5.17 22.77 -16.21
CA PHE A 357 5.04 21.59 -15.35
C PHE A 357 4.84 21.98 -13.90
N ARG A 358 4.03 21.19 -13.20
CA ARG A 358 3.77 21.31 -11.76
C ARG A 358 3.93 19.95 -11.11
N PHE A 359 4.60 19.89 -9.96
CA PHE A 359 4.80 18.67 -9.20
C PHE A 359 4.23 18.87 -7.80
N ASP A 360 3.11 18.20 -7.54
CA ASP A 360 2.42 18.27 -6.25
C ASP A 360 2.80 17.06 -5.39
N ALA A 361 3.29 17.31 -4.17
CA ALA A 361 3.19 16.32 -3.10
C ALA A 361 1.69 16.16 -2.75
N TYR A 362 1.20 14.93 -2.76
CA TYR A 362 -0.21 14.61 -2.57
C TYR A 362 -0.40 13.64 -1.42
N GLY A 363 -1.37 13.92 -0.56
CA GLY A 363 -1.82 13.03 0.50
C GLY A 363 -3.33 12.99 0.58
N ALA A 364 -3.89 11.82 0.87
CA ALA A 364 -5.32 11.67 1.11
C ALA A 364 -5.60 10.63 2.20
N LEU A 365 -6.67 10.85 2.95
CA LEU A 365 -7.16 9.96 4.00
C LEU A 365 -8.68 9.89 3.89
N GLY A 366 -9.22 8.68 3.94
CA GLY A 366 -10.66 8.51 3.82
C GLY A 366 -11.20 7.24 4.47
N TRP A 367 -12.52 7.21 4.58
CA TRP A 367 -13.30 6.04 4.96
C TRP A 367 -14.42 5.85 3.94
N GLY A 368 -14.41 4.72 3.25
CA GLY A 368 -15.43 4.42 2.25
C GLY A 368 -15.48 5.46 1.14
N LYS A 369 -16.63 6.13 1.00
CA LYS A 369 -16.85 7.16 -0.04
C LYS A 369 -16.33 8.55 0.31
N VAL A 370 -15.98 8.79 1.59
CA VAL A 370 -15.56 10.11 2.06
C VAL A 370 -14.04 10.11 2.12
N ASN A 371 -13.42 10.93 1.26
CA ASN A 371 -11.98 11.08 1.20
C ASN A 371 -11.60 12.57 1.32
N LEU A 372 -10.67 12.88 2.21
CA LEU A 372 -10.07 14.20 2.36
C LEU A 372 -8.67 14.16 1.74
N PHE A 373 -8.37 15.10 0.85
CA PHE A 373 -7.07 15.20 0.23
C PHE A 373 -6.43 16.57 0.48
N ALA A 374 -5.11 16.59 0.40
CA ALA A 374 -4.31 17.79 0.36
C ALA A 374 -3.23 17.64 -0.72
N SER A 375 -2.92 18.73 -1.40
CA SER A 375 -1.81 18.81 -2.35
C SER A 375 -1.00 20.08 -2.15
N TYR A 376 0.33 19.94 -2.25
CA TYR A 376 1.28 21.04 -2.13
C TYR A 376 2.25 20.98 -3.31
N ALA A 377 2.31 22.06 -4.09
CA ALA A 377 3.25 22.18 -5.19
C ALA A 377 4.67 22.37 -4.64
N ILE A 378 5.57 21.48 -5.05
CA ILE A 378 6.98 21.51 -4.66
C ILE A 378 7.72 22.60 -5.46
N ASN A 379 7.25 22.90 -6.68
CA ASN A 379 7.78 23.99 -7.51
C ASN A 379 6.85 25.21 -7.50
N THR A 380 7.42 26.36 -7.89
CA THR A 380 6.70 27.63 -7.99
C THR A 380 5.64 27.61 -9.08
N LEU A 381 4.58 28.42 -8.90
CA LEU A 381 3.52 28.60 -9.89
C LEU A 381 4.06 29.15 -11.23
N PHE A 382 5.01 30.08 -11.15
CA PHE A 382 5.64 30.72 -12.30
C PHE A 382 6.92 30.00 -12.71
N ALA A 383 7.26 30.11 -13.99
CA ALA A 383 8.54 29.66 -14.51
C ALA A 383 9.70 30.40 -13.82
N GLU A 384 10.87 29.76 -13.83
CA GLU A 384 12.06 30.26 -13.14
C GLU A 384 12.41 31.69 -13.58
N ASN A 385 12.58 32.60 -12.61
CA ASN A 385 12.84 34.03 -12.83
C ASN A 385 11.75 34.80 -13.60
N GLN A 386 10.54 34.25 -13.76
CA GLN A 386 9.46 34.92 -14.50
C GLN A 386 8.27 35.35 -13.61
N GLY A 387 8.39 35.21 -12.29
CA GLY A 387 7.38 35.69 -11.36
C GLY A 387 7.77 35.49 -9.90
N PRO A 388 6.91 35.94 -8.96
CA PRO A 388 7.15 35.75 -7.52
C PRO A 388 7.18 34.28 -7.11
N GLU A 389 8.01 33.93 -6.13
CA GLU A 389 8.07 32.58 -5.58
C GLU A 389 6.85 32.26 -4.71
N VAL A 390 5.80 31.75 -5.35
CA VAL A 390 4.59 31.27 -4.69
C VAL A 390 4.36 29.79 -5.00
N TYR A 391 4.01 29.03 -3.97
CA TYR A 391 3.81 27.59 -4.03
C TYR A 391 2.32 27.29 -3.86
N PRO A 392 1.64 26.81 -4.92
CA PRO A 392 0.24 26.41 -4.83
C PRO A 392 -0.04 25.34 -3.76
N ILE A 393 -1.12 25.51 -3.02
CA ILE A 393 -1.64 24.51 -2.06
C ILE A 393 -3.15 24.33 -2.27
N THR A 394 -3.64 23.11 -2.10
CA THR A 394 -5.08 22.78 -2.07
C THR A 394 -5.39 21.84 -0.92
N ILE A 395 -6.53 22.04 -0.25
CA ILE A 395 -7.14 21.07 0.65
C ILE A 395 -8.59 20.87 0.20
N GLY A 396 -9.05 19.63 0.11
CA GLY A 396 -10.37 19.33 -0.45
C GLY A 396 -10.90 17.95 -0.12
N ILE A 397 -12.08 17.66 -0.68
CA ILE A 397 -12.79 16.40 -0.52
C ILE A 397 -13.05 15.76 -1.88
N THR A 398 -13.14 14.42 -1.91
CA THR A 398 -13.69 13.68 -3.04
C THR A 398 -15.22 13.69 -2.95
N LEU A 399 -15.89 14.23 -3.96
CA LEU A 399 -17.35 14.31 -4.04
C LEU A 399 -17.96 13.01 -4.56
N LEU A 400 -17.30 12.39 -5.55
CA LEU A 400 -17.72 11.15 -6.17
C LEU A 400 -16.47 10.39 -6.63
N GLY A 401 -16.18 9.25 -6.02
CA GLY A 401 -15.18 8.30 -6.53
C GLY A 401 -15.85 7.22 -7.37
N TRP A 402 -15.12 6.65 -8.33
CA TRP A 402 -15.55 5.49 -9.12
C TRP A 402 -14.48 4.42 -9.18
#